data_AF-A0A076E5Q9-F1
#
_entry.id   AF-A0A076E5Q9-F1
#
_cell.length_a   1.000
_cell.length_b   1.000
_cell.length_c   1.000
_cell.angle_alpha   90.00
_cell.angle_beta   90.00
_cell.angle_gamma   90.00
#
_symmetry.space_group_name_H-M   'P 1'
#
loop_
_entity.id
_entity.type
_entity.pdbx_description
1 polymer ?
#
loop_
_entity_poly.entity_id
_entity_poly.type
_entity_poly.pdbx_seq_one_letter_code
_entity_poly.pdbx_strand_id
1 'polypeptide(L)'
;MLFKVIIQLFFYCIFCEAMTMKQMKNSGKMMRKACQPKNNVADDKVDGIMKGEFLDDTNLKCYIACIMKMANARTVTRTSAMLRFI
;
A
#
# COMPACT_ATOMS: atom_id res chain seq x y z
N MET A 1 24.26 -31.13 -7.15
CA MET A 1 23.35 -29.99 -7.42
C MET A 1 22.27 -29.83 -6.35
N LEU A 2 21.62 -30.91 -5.91
CA LEU A 2 20.58 -30.87 -4.87
C LEU A 2 21.04 -30.21 -3.54
N PHE A 3 22.23 -30.55 -3.06
CA PHE A 3 22.80 -29.98 -1.83
C PHE A 3 23.04 -28.46 -1.90
N LYS A 4 23.45 -27.95 -3.07
CA LYS A 4 23.60 -26.50 -3.30
C LYS A 4 22.26 -25.76 -3.29
N VAL A 5 21.22 -26.37 -3.85
CA VAL A 5 19.86 -25.79 -3.85
C VAL A 5 19.31 -25.73 -2.43
N ILE A 6 19.51 -26.79 -1.64
CA ILE A 6 19.08 -26.84 -0.23
C ILE A 6 19.79 -25.76 0.60
N ILE A 7 21.11 -25.62 0.46
CA ILE A 7 21.88 -24.58 1.16
C ILE A 7 21.39 -23.18 0.77
N GLN A 8 21.15 -22.94 -0.52
CA GLN A 8 20.71 -21.63 -1.00
C GLN A 8 19.29 -21.30 -0.50
N LEU A 9 18.38 -22.28 -0.49
CA LEU A 9 17.03 -22.13 0.06
C LEU A 9 17.07 -21.79 1.57
N PHE A 10 17.95 -22.47 2.32
CA PHE A 10 18.16 -22.21 3.75
C PHE A 10 18.66 -20.79 4.00
N PHE A 11 19.59 -20.31 3.17
CA PHE A 11 20.11 -18.94 3.27
C PHE A 11 19.03 -17.89 3.01
N TYR A 12 18.16 -18.11 2.02
CA TYR A 12 17.02 -17.21 1.74
C TYR A 12 15.98 -17.18 2.86
N CYS A 13 15.72 -18.31 3.54
CA CYS A 13 14.80 -18.35 4.68
C CYS A 13 15.35 -17.61 5.92
N ILE A 14 16.66 -17.64 6.15
CA ILE A 14 17.31 -16.93 7.27
C ILE A 14 17.22 -15.41 7.09
N PHE A 15 17.27 -14.93 5.84
CA PHE A 15 17.08 -13.51 5.51
C PHE A 15 15.61 -13.06 5.53
N CYS A 16 14.69 -13.89 6.00
CA CYS A 16 13.30 -13.50 6.23
C CYS A 16 13.21 -12.64 7.51
N GLU A 17 13.84 -11.48 7.50
CA GLU A 17 13.52 -10.39 8.43
C GLU A 17 12.04 -10.07 8.26
N ALA A 18 11.22 -10.48 9.22
CA ALA A 18 9.82 -10.11 9.27
C ALA A 18 9.73 -8.59 9.15
N MET A 19 9.08 -8.10 8.08
CA MET A 19 8.96 -6.66 7.78
C MET A 19 8.62 -5.90 9.06
N THR A 20 9.58 -5.12 9.55
CA THR A 20 9.42 -4.43 10.83
C THR A 20 8.32 -3.38 10.69
N MET A 21 7.58 -3.10 11.76
CA MET A 21 6.56 -2.03 11.80
C MET A 21 7.09 -0.67 11.29
N LYS A 22 8.40 -0.43 11.43
CA LYS A 22 9.09 0.74 10.89
C LYS A 22 9.14 0.76 9.36
N GLN A 23 9.36 -0.39 8.72
CA GLN A 23 9.37 -0.51 7.26
C GLN A 23 7.98 -0.26 6.67
N MET A 24 6.91 -0.81 7.28
CA MET A 24 5.54 -0.55 6.83
C MET A 24 5.15 0.93 6.93
N LYS A 25 5.49 1.60 8.05
CA LYS A 25 5.26 3.05 8.19
C LYS A 25 6.05 3.87 7.17
N ASN A 26 7.29 3.48 6.87
CA ASN A 26 8.11 4.18 5.89
C ASN A 26 7.57 4.00 4.46
N SER A 27 7.13 2.80 4.12
CA SER A 27 6.45 2.50 2.85
C SER A 27 5.16 3.32 2.70
N GLY A 28 4.33 3.42 3.74
CA GLY A 28 3.13 4.26 3.72
C GLY A 28 3.43 5.76 3.48
N LYS A 29 4.48 6.30 4.12
CA LYS A 29 4.94 7.68 3.88
C LYS A 29 5.43 7.89 2.45
N MET A 30 6.15 6.92 1.89
CA MET A 30 6.60 6.96 0.50
C MET A 30 5.40 7.03 -0.46
N MET A 31 4.37 6.21 -0.23
CA MET A 31 3.17 6.20 -1.06
C MET A 31 2.39 7.52 -0.98
N ARG A 32 2.26 8.11 0.22
CA ARG A 32 1.67 9.44 0.42
C ARG A 32 2.40 10.50 -0.40
N LYS A 33 3.74 10.58 -0.29
CA LYS A 33 4.57 11.50 -1.08
C LYS A 33 4.47 11.30 -2.59
N ALA A 34 4.27 10.07 -3.05
CA ALA A 34 4.15 9.77 -4.47
C ALA A 34 2.76 10.08 -5.06
N CYS A 35 1.69 9.93 -4.27
CA CYS A 35 0.30 10.02 -4.74
C CYS A 35 -0.40 11.33 -4.36
N GLN A 36 0.02 12.02 -3.30
CA GLN A 36 -0.52 13.30 -2.86
C GLN A 36 -0.30 14.43 -3.88
N PRO A 37 0.91 14.69 -4.41
CA PRO A 37 1.11 15.76 -5.39
C PRO A 37 0.40 15.49 -6.73
N LYS A 38 0.16 14.22 -7.06
CA LYS A 38 -0.52 13.82 -8.31
C LYS A 38 -2.01 14.17 -8.34
N ASN A 39 -2.64 14.19 -7.16
CA ASN A 39 -4.09 14.40 -7.04
C ASN A 39 -4.44 15.66 -6.24
N ASN A 40 -3.43 16.46 -5.85
CA ASN A 40 -3.59 17.73 -5.13
C ASN A 40 -4.56 17.65 -3.92
N VAL A 41 -4.48 16.54 -3.16
CA VAL A 41 -5.36 16.32 -2.01
C VAL A 41 -4.76 16.98 -0.77
N ALA A 42 -5.58 17.77 -0.07
CA ALA A 42 -5.21 18.38 1.21
C ALA A 42 -4.86 17.32 2.26
N ASP A 43 -3.86 17.62 3.10
CA ASP A 43 -3.41 16.73 4.19
C ASP A 43 -4.56 16.31 5.11
N ASP A 44 -5.47 17.24 5.41
CA ASP A 44 -6.62 17.01 6.30
C ASP A 44 -7.55 15.89 5.78
N LYS A 45 -7.77 15.83 4.46
CA LYS A 45 -8.61 14.80 3.83
C LYS A 45 -7.92 13.43 3.82
N VAL A 46 -6.60 13.42 3.67
CA VAL A 46 -5.80 12.18 3.71
C VAL A 46 -5.74 11.61 5.12
N ASP A 47 -5.64 12.47 6.13
CA ASP A 47 -5.60 12.06 7.53
C ASP A 47 -6.99 11.60 8.01
N GLY A 48 -8.07 12.14 7.43
CA GLY A 48 -9.44 11.64 7.58
C GLY A 48 -9.60 10.16 7.16
N ILE A 49 -8.91 9.73 6.09
CA ILE A 49 -8.92 8.31 5.68
C ILE A 49 -8.37 7.40 6.80
N MET A 50 -7.34 7.84 7.53
CA MET A 50 -6.79 7.06 8.65
C MET A 50 -7.75 6.97 9.83
N LYS A 51 -8.71 7.89 9.94
CA LYS A 51 -9.76 7.93 10.96
C LYS A 51 -11.05 7.23 10.51
N GLY A 52 -11.15 6.79 9.26
CA GLY A 52 -12.36 6.18 8.68
C GLY A 52 -13.35 7.20 8.07
N GLU A 53 -12.95 8.45 7.91
CA GLU A 53 -13.76 9.50 7.27
C GLU A 53 -13.52 9.48 5.75
N PHE A 54 -14.41 8.80 5.02
CA PHE A 54 -14.39 8.77 3.56
C PHE A 54 -15.28 9.87 3.00
N LEU A 55 -14.69 11.05 2.78
CA LEU A 55 -15.37 12.13 2.06
C LEU A 55 -15.57 11.73 0.61
N ASP A 56 -16.76 12.00 0.06
CA ASP A 56 -17.08 11.73 -1.35
C ASP A 56 -16.46 12.77 -2.28
N ASP A 57 -15.13 12.76 -2.36
CA ASP A 57 -14.33 13.67 -3.18
C ASP A 57 -13.59 12.87 -4.27
N THR A 58 -13.79 13.27 -5.53
CA THR A 58 -13.16 12.64 -6.70
C THR A 58 -11.63 12.61 -6.60
N ASN A 59 -11.00 13.65 -6.03
CA ASN A 59 -9.55 13.71 -5.86
C ASN A 59 -9.07 12.74 -4.78
N LEU A 60 -9.87 12.55 -3.72
CA LEU A 60 -9.58 11.57 -2.66
C LEU A 60 -9.67 10.13 -3.18
N LYS A 61 -10.68 9.84 -4.01
CA LYS A 61 -10.82 8.56 -4.71
C LYS A 61 -9.62 8.26 -5.61
N CYS A 62 -9.16 9.25 -6.39
CA CYS A 62 -7.97 9.12 -7.23
C CYS A 62 -6.68 8.92 -6.43
N TYR A 63 -6.57 9.55 -5.25
CA TYR A 63 -5.46 9.34 -4.31
C TYR A 63 -5.44 7.90 -3.78
N ILE A 64 -6.58 7.36 -3.35
CA ILE A 64 -6.70 5.96 -2.91
C ILE A 64 -6.37 5.00 -4.06
N ALA A 65 -6.89 5.26 -5.26
CA ALA A 65 -6.57 4.46 -6.45
C ALA A 65 -5.07 4.47 -6.77
N CYS A 66 -4.39 5.60 -6.61
CA CYS A 66 -2.95 5.71 -6.79
C CYS A 66 -2.17 4.87 -5.75
N ILE A 67 -2.54 4.93 -4.48
CA ILE A 67 -1.92 4.11 -3.41
C ILE A 67 -2.11 2.62 -3.71
N MET A 68 -3.32 2.21 -4.07
CA MET A 68 -3.63 0.82 -4.40
C MET A 68 -2.85 0.32 -5.62
N LYS A 69 -2.61 1.18 -6.61
CA LYS A 69 -1.74 0.88 -7.75
C LYS A 69 -0.28 0.70 -7.34
N MET A 70 0.23 1.55 -6.44
CA MET A 70 1.60 1.48 -5.90
C MET A 70 1.83 0.24 -5.02
N ALA A 71 0.80 -0.20 -4.29
CA ALA A 71 0.84 -1.43 -3.50
C ALA A 71 0.83 -2.70 -4.36
N ASN A 72 0.73 -2.57 -5.69
CA ASN A 72 0.46 -3.68 -6.61
C ASN A 72 -0.79 -4.51 -6.24
N ALA A 73 -1.72 -3.93 -5.47
CA ALA A 73 -3.02 -4.50 -5.14
C ALA A 73 -4.01 -4.36 -6.32
N ARG A 74 -3.50 -4.51 -7.54
CA ARG A 74 -4.17 -4.23 -8.82
C ARG A 74 -5.32 -5.20 -9.14
N THR A 75 -5.58 -6.18 -8.29
CA THR A 75 -6.70 -7.12 -8.37
C THR A 75 -8.00 -6.59 -7.72
N VAL A 76 -7.95 -5.51 -6.92
CA VAL A 76 -9.14 -4.96 -6.22
C VAL A 76 -10.00 -4.05 -7.11
N THR A 77 -9.53 -3.68 -8.31
CA THR A 77 -10.29 -2.84 -9.25
C THR A 77 -11.26 -3.60 -10.15
N ARG A 78 -11.30 -4.95 -10.10
CA ARG A 78 -12.27 -5.74 -10.90
C ARG A 78 -13.44 -6.32 -10.11
N THR A 79 -13.47 -6.17 -8.79
CA THR A 79 -14.59 -6.63 -7.97
C THR A 79 -14.77 -5.69 -6.79
N SER A 80 -15.65 -4.70 -6.96
CA SER A 80 -16.83 -4.42 -6.12
C SER A 80 -16.73 -4.44 -4.58
N ALA A 81 -15.55 -4.51 -3.98
CA ALA A 81 -15.38 -4.71 -2.54
C ALA A 81 -15.17 -3.39 -1.78
N MET A 82 -14.44 -2.42 -2.33
CA MET A 82 -14.22 -1.14 -1.62
C MET A 82 -15.45 -0.23 -1.66
N LEU A 83 -16.30 -0.33 -2.69
CA LEU A 83 -17.57 0.41 -2.78
C LEU A 83 -18.70 -0.19 -1.91
N ARG A 84 -18.47 -1.34 -1.26
CA ARG A 84 -19.41 -1.95 -0.30
C ARG A 84 -19.09 -1.63 1.16
N PHE A 85 -17.96 -0.97 1.42
CA PHE A 85 -17.52 -0.58 2.76
C PHE A 85 -17.59 0.95 2.99
N ILE A 86 -18.16 1.70 2.03
CA ILE A 86 -18.59 3.10 2.16
C ILE A 86 -20.10 3.12 1.99
#